data_AF-A0A7S3RB09-F1
#
_entry.id   AF-A0A7S3RB09-F1
#
_cell.length_a   1.000
_cell.length_b   1.000
_cell.length_c   1.000
_cell.angle_alpha   90.00
_cell.angle_beta   90.00
_cell.angle_gamma   90.00
#
_symmetry.space_group_name_H-M   'P 1'
#
loop_
_entity.id
_entity.type
_entity.pdbx_description
1 polymer ?
#
loop_
_entity_poly.entity_id
_entity_poly.type
_entity_poly.pdbx_seq_one_letter_code
_entity_poly.pdbx_strand_id
1 'polypeptide(L)'
;SRTWTPPMIPLLLISSVPRVRVCTSGGEGACSHGGGASALAALHVLSPDPNAIELSRCSCLAQCDRGTVAQLFLEEEKAGGRFFHRLNDARAASALLQAAGLRVEKELVEAVGQAEVGHSLAAVGRPVDALKAYNGAFSHAVNIGLAVQWRSLPASVLRVQQRRPVKRPATTAAQVAWLAQLMVARSRTYSLLSQQGWVRASQRALEDAQYAVQLCGSRAEVDLKVRAIAWERLAETYESVRNIKGAILAYEQLLIIEPSFDPRLSPALSAKRGVQELVLISHRRGLEGAVEVRKGLRQAEKASRESITSRALQDVERLRNLVDKDIQTIERVAEERSLRGGSGPRDTFASRAMRDVRTMRQVVFSDINTLQMQILRGDPTVTFLRTLQNALDTRGGQCQPERRLPTLQQLSELADLSAGDIPADQQAFWLREQFESGALPSDPVLVRSLVEQARQNPDVITRLMADAVRARAPPSASSMRLDAAGGASA
;
A
#
# COMPACT_ATOMS: atom_id res chain seq x y z
N SER A 1 63.83 -27.95 -49.52
CA SER A 1 63.99 -26.83 -48.56
C SER A 1 62.62 -26.36 -48.11
N ARG A 2 62.11 -26.86 -46.98
CA ARG A 2 60.90 -26.36 -46.32
C ARG A 2 61.34 -25.53 -45.11
N THR A 3 61.14 -24.22 -45.17
CA THR A 3 61.42 -23.29 -44.08
C THR A 3 60.38 -23.47 -42.98
N TRP A 4 60.85 -23.86 -41.80
CA TRP A 4 60.04 -24.04 -40.59
C TRP A 4 59.98 -22.68 -39.88
N THR A 5 58.88 -21.94 -40.03
CA THR A 5 58.63 -20.73 -39.22
C THR A 5 57.99 -21.17 -37.90
N PRO A 6 58.62 -20.91 -36.74
CA PRO A 6 58.04 -21.25 -35.45
C PRO A 6 56.72 -20.48 -35.26
N PRO A 7 55.68 -21.08 -34.67
CA PRO A 7 54.46 -20.36 -34.33
C PRO A 7 54.83 -19.25 -33.36
N MET A 8 54.62 -17.99 -33.76
CA MET A 8 54.59 -16.88 -32.82
C MET A 8 53.45 -17.16 -31.85
N ILE A 9 53.78 -17.65 -30.66
CA ILE A 9 52.89 -17.59 -29.51
C ILE A 9 52.76 -16.11 -29.22
N PRO A 10 51.59 -15.48 -29.43
CA PRO A 10 51.41 -14.12 -28.96
C PRO A 10 51.66 -14.17 -27.46
N LEU A 11 52.73 -13.52 -27.01
CA LEU A 11 52.92 -13.19 -25.61
C LEU A 11 51.67 -12.39 -25.25
N LEU A 12 50.67 -13.08 -24.70
CA LEU A 12 49.55 -12.47 -24.02
C LEU A 12 50.21 -11.66 -22.92
N LEU A 13 50.41 -10.36 -23.19
CA LEU A 13 50.70 -9.38 -22.19
C LEU A 13 49.58 -9.54 -21.18
N ILE A 14 49.90 -10.21 -20.07
CA ILE A 14 49.04 -10.29 -18.90
C ILE A 14 49.01 -8.86 -18.40
N SER A 15 48.14 -8.03 -18.96
CA SER A 15 47.88 -6.69 -18.45
C SER A 15 47.33 -6.92 -17.05
N SER A 16 48.06 -6.54 -16.01
CA SER A 16 47.48 -6.57 -14.68
C SER A 16 46.26 -5.68 -14.64
N VAL A 17 45.25 -6.16 -13.93
CA VAL A 17 44.08 -5.37 -13.60
C VAL A 17 44.50 -4.31 -12.57
N PRO A 18 44.24 -3.01 -12.81
CA PRO A 18 44.52 -1.97 -11.81
C PRO A 18 43.85 -2.29 -10.48
N ARG A 19 44.54 -2.05 -9.37
CA ARG A 19 44.00 -2.30 -8.02
C ARG A 19 43.76 -1.00 -7.30
N VAL A 20 42.59 -0.86 -6.67
CA VAL A 20 42.24 0.31 -5.86
C VAL A 20 41.89 -0.15 -4.46
N ARG A 21 42.55 0.45 -3.47
CA ARG A 21 42.23 0.25 -2.05
C ARG A 21 41.52 1.49 -1.55
N VAL A 22 40.27 1.34 -1.09
CA VAL A 22 39.47 2.42 -0.52
C VAL A 22 39.46 2.28 1.00
N CYS A 23 39.83 3.35 1.70
CA CYS A 23 39.80 3.40 3.15
C CYS A 23 38.34 3.41 3.62
N THR A 24 37.86 2.32 4.22
CA THR A 24 36.49 2.21 4.74
C THR A 24 36.40 2.06 6.26
N SER A 25 37.52 1.83 6.94
CA SER A 25 37.54 1.64 8.40
C SER A 25 38.85 2.12 9.04
N GLY A 26 38.83 2.38 10.36
CA GLY A 26 40.04 2.48 11.19
C GLY A 26 40.62 3.88 11.43
N GLY A 27 39.85 4.97 11.33
CA GLY A 27 40.33 6.31 11.72
C GLY A 27 39.21 7.27 12.15
N GLU A 28 39.58 8.42 12.72
CA GLU A 28 38.63 9.46 13.17
C GLU A 28 38.05 10.31 12.02
N GLY A 29 38.50 10.08 10.78
CA GLY A 29 38.14 10.88 9.60
C GLY A 29 36.83 10.49 8.91
N ALA A 30 36.52 11.21 7.82
CA ALA A 30 35.31 11.01 7.00
C ALA A 30 35.16 9.59 6.42
N CYS A 31 36.28 8.87 6.21
CA CYS A 31 36.28 7.48 5.74
C CYS A 31 35.41 6.56 6.62
N SER A 32 35.54 6.68 7.94
CA SER A 32 34.85 5.80 8.91
C SER A 32 33.42 6.22 9.21
N HIS A 33 33.05 7.47 8.89
CA HIS A 33 31.68 7.99 9.00
C HIS A 33 30.82 7.68 7.76
N GLY A 34 31.10 6.56 7.09
CA GLY A 34 30.37 6.12 5.89
C GLY A 34 30.91 6.68 4.56
N GLY A 35 31.75 7.73 4.58
CA GLY A 35 32.30 8.34 3.36
C GLY A 35 33.09 7.36 2.50
N GLY A 36 33.84 6.44 3.12
CA GLY A 36 34.57 5.38 2.40
C GLY A 36 33.65 4.36 1.73
N ALA A 37 32.57 3.97 2.39
CA ALA A 37 31.60 3.03 1.82
C ALA A 37 30.83 3.66 0.64
N SER A 38 30.46 4.94 0.75
CA SER A 38 29.84 5.70 -0.34
C SER A 38 30.79 5.86 -1.53
N ALA A 39 32.07 6.18 -1.30
CA ALA A 39 33.07 6.27 -2.36
C ALA A 39 33.25 4.94 -3.11
N LEU A 40 33.34 3.83 -2.36
CA LEU A 40 33.44 2.50 -2.95
C LEU A 40 32.19 2.15 -3.77
N ALA A 41 31.00 2.46 -3.27
CA ALA A 41 29.76 2.26 -4.02
C ALA A 41 29.74 3.09 -5.31
N ALA A 42 30.16 4.36 -5.26
CA ALA A 42 30.28 5.22 -6.44
C ALA A 42 31.26 4.64 -7.48
N LEU A 43 32.42 4.14 -7.05
CA LEU A 43 33.38 3.47 -7.94
C LEU A 43 32.79 2.23 -8.61
N HIS A 44 32.05 1.38 -7.88
CA HIS A 44 31.37 0.21 -8.47
C HIS A 44 30.30 0.60 -9.48
N VAL A 45 29.56 1.69 -9.24
CA VAL A 45 28.52 2.19 -10.16
C VAL A 45 29.14 2.78 -11.42
N LEU A 46 30.19 3.58 -11.26
CA LEU A 46 30.87 4.28 -12.35
C LEU A 46 31.76 3.36 -13.19
N SER A 47 32.15 2.19 -12.69
CA SER A 47 32.93 1.22 -13.45
C SER A 47 32.08 0.56 -14.56
N PRO A 48 32.52 0.59 -15.83
CA PRO A 48 31.78 -0.03 -16.94
C PRO A 48 31.83 -1.56 -16.90
N ASP A 49 32.86 -2.14 -16.28
CA ASP A 49 33.05 -3.59 -16.14
C ASP A 49 33.53 -3.88 -14.71
N PRO A 50 32.85 -4.78 -13.96
CA PRO A 50 33.29 -5.16 -12.61
C PRO A 50 34.67 -5.83 -12.58
N ASN A 51 35.16 -6.37 -13.70
CA ASN A 51 36.45 -7.06 -13.78
C ASN A 51 37.59 -6.16 -14.28
N ALA A 52 37.29 -4.94 -14.74
CA ALA A 52 38.30 -4.04 -15.28
C ALA A 52 39.14 -3.35 -14.18
N ILE A 53 38.71 -3.43 -12.92
CA ILE A 53 39.42 -2.87 -11.77
C ILE A 53 39.15 -3.67 -10.51
N GLU A 54 40.19 -3.99 -9.75
CA GLU A 54 40.07 -4.68 -8.47
C GLU A 54 39.83 -3.65 -7.36
N LEU A 55 38.57 -3.51 -6.93
CA LEU A 55 38.20 -2.61 -5.83
C LEU A 55 38.21 -3.37 -4.51
N SER A 56 39.03 -2.92 -3.56
CA SER A 56 39.18 -3.54 -2.25
C SER A 56 38.99 -2.53 -1.12
N ARG A 57 38.46 -3.01 0.01
CA ARG A 57 38.36 -2.25 1.25
C ARG A 57 39.67 -2.34 2.02
N CYS A 58 40.12 -1.25 2.62
CA CYS A 58 41.26 -1.27 3.54
C CYS A 58 40.99 -0.47 4.81
N SER A 59 41.84 -0.71 5.81
CA SER A 59 41.97 0.11 7.00
C SER A 59 42.57 1.49 6.67
N CYS A 60 42.72 2.32 7.69
CA CYS A 60 43.28 3.66 7.59
C CYS A 60 44.56 3.71 6.75
N LEU A 61 44.56 4.59 5.74
CA LEU A 61 45.71 4.91 4.89
C LEU A 61 46.57 6.04 5.47
N ALA A 62 46.38 6.41 6.74
CA ALA A 62 47.06 7.52 7.43
C ALA A 62 46.94 8.87 6.71
N GLN A 63 45.75 9.17 6.18
CA GLN A 63 45.43 10.42 5.44
C GLN A 63 44.04 10.97 5.83
N CYS A 64 43.65 10.79 7.11
CA CYS A 64 42.29 11.09 7.59
C CYS A 64 41.92 12.58 7.52
N ASP A 65 42.92 13.47 7.54
CA ASP A 65 42.79 14.93 7.42
C ASP A 65 42.35 15.38 6.01
N ARG A 66 42.45 14.50 5.02
CA ARG A 66 42.17 14.80 3.60
C ARG A 66 40.81 14.28 3.11
N GLY A 67 39.93 13.86 4.03
CA GLY A 67 38.61 13.33 3.70
C GLY A 67 38.65 11.85 3.32
N THR A 68 37.80 11.43 2.35
CA THR A 68 37.80 10.04 1.87
C THR A 68 38.98 9.78 0.95
N VAL A 69 39.77 8.73 1.24
CA VAL A 69 41.03 8.44 0.54
C VAL A 69 41.01 7.05 -0.09
N ALA A 70 41.57 6.96 -1.29
CA ALA A 70 41.90 5.69 -1.94
C ALA A 70 43.32 5.70 -2.52
N GLN A 71 43.87 4.51 -2.70
CA GLN A 71 45.20 4.28 -3.24
C GLN A 71 45.09 3.41 -4.48
N LEU A 72 45.53 3.93 -5.62
CA LEU A 72 45.56 3.26 -6.91
C LEU A 72 46.94 2.62 -7.12
N PHE A 73 46.98 1.34 -7.47
CA PHE A 73 48.18 0.61 -7.83
C PHE A 73 48.13 0.28 -9.32
N LEU A 74 49.08 0.84 -10.05
CA LEU A 74 49.35 0.53 -11.46
C LEU A 74 50.57 -0.39 -11.55
N GLU A 75 50.61 -1.24 -12.57
CA GLU A 75 51.63 -2.27 -12.77
C GLU A 75 53.05 -1.70 -12.83
N GLU A 76 53.20 -0.51 -13.40
CA GLU A 76 54.47 0.16 -13.62
C GLU A 76 55.03 0.86 -12.36
N GLU A 77 54.18 1.13 -11.36
CA GLU A 77 54.57 1.87 -10.16
C GLU A 77 55.06 0.92 -9.06
N LYS A 78 56.38 0.71 -9.00
CA LYS A 78 57.04 -0.04 -7.93
C LYS A 78 56.82 0.65 -6.58
N ALA A 79 56.03 -0.01 -5.72
CA ALA A 79 55.86 0.24 -4.28
C ALA A 79 55.57 1.70 -3.88
N GLY A 80 54.29 2.07 -3.89
CA GLY A 80 53.83 3.32 -3.28
C GLY A 80 52.37 3.61 -3.54
N GLY A 81 51.90 3.32 -4.76
CA GLY A 81 50.55 3.63 -5.21
C GLY A 81 50.24 5.13 -5.21
N ARG A 82 49.37 5.55 -6.12
CA ARG A 82 48.93 6.95 -6.20
C ARG A 82 47.74 7.18 -5.29
N PHE A 83 47.83 8.17 -4.40
CA PHE A 83 46.73 8.55 -3.52
C PHE A 83 45.76 9.52 -4.19
N PHE A 84 44.48 9.28 -3.96
CA PHE A 84 43.36 10.16 -4.32
C PHE A 84 42.63 10.57 -3.04
N HIS A 85 42.36 11.85 -2.90
CA HIS A 85 41.74 12.44 -1.72
C HIS A 85 40.35 12.99 -2.06
N ARG A 86 39.53 13.25 -1.03
CA ARG A 86 38.18 13.81 -1.19
C ARG A 86 37.34 13.03 -2.22
N LEU A 87 37.34 11.70 -2.12
CA LEU A 87 36.50 10.82 -2.93
C LEU A 87 35.03 10.81 -2.47
N ASN A 88 34.51 11.96 -2.06
CA ASN A 88 33.16 12.12 -1.55
C ASN A 88 32.15 12.56 -2.62
N ASP A 89 32.59 12.75 -3.87
CA ASP A 89 31.73 13.06 -4.99
C ASP A 89 32.00 12.17 -6.22
N ALA A 90 31.01 12.08 -7.10
CA ALA A 90 31.08 11.29 -8.33
C ALA A 90 32.22 11.71 -9.27
N ARG A 91 32.64 12.98 -9.25
CA ARG A 91 33.68 13.51 -10.16
C ARG A 91 35.06 13.04 -9.73
N ALA A 92 35.36 13.07 -8.44
CA ALA A 92 36.59 12.55 -7.87
C ALA A 92 36.70 11.03 -8.10
N ALA A 93 35.62 10.29 -7.90
CA ALA A 93 35.57 8.86 -8.22
C ALA A 93 35.80 8.59 -9.73
N SER A 94 35.19 9.40 -10.61
CA SER A 94 35.44 9.32 -12.05
C SER A 94 36.88 9.61 -12.43
N ALA A 95 37.50 10.64 -11.84
CA ALA A 95 38.89 10.99 -12.09
C ALA A 95 39.85 9.87 -11.67
N LEU A 96 39.56 9.17 -10.56
CA LEU A 96 40.31 7.98 -10.14
C LEU A 96 40.20 6.86 -11.16
N LEU A 97 38.98 6.53 -11.63
CA LEU A 97 38.77 5.48 -12.64
C LEU A 97 39.46 5.84 -13.98
N GLN A 98 39.43 7.10 -14.38
CA GLN A 98 40.15 7.59 -15.56
C GLN A 98 41.67 7.47 -15.40
N ALA A 99 42.20 7.77 -14.21
CA ALA A 99 43.61 7.55 -13.91
C ALA A 99 44.00 6.06 -13.89
N ALA A 100 43.04 5.17 -13.64
CA ALA A 100 43.20 3.72 -13.81
C ALA A 100 43.05 3.25 -15.27
N GLY A 101 42.91 4.16 -16.23
CA GLY A 101 42.75 3.85 -17.66
C GLY A 101 41.34 3.47 -18.09
N LEU A 102 40.34 3.62 -17.20
CA LEU A 102 38.95 3.27 -17.52
C LEU A 102 38.20 4.43 -18.15
N ARG A 103 37.38 4.12 -19.16
CA ARG A 103 36.46 5.08 -19.75
C ARG A 103 35.18 5.16 -18.91
N VAL A 104 34.95 6.31 -18.30
CA VAL A 104 33.71 6.61 -17.54
C VAL A 104 32.78 7.48 -18.39
N GLU A 105 31.50 7.11 -18.46
CA GLU A 105 30.48 7.91 -19.16
C GLU A 105 30.14 9.18 -18.37
N LYS A 106 30.22 10.36 -19.02
CA LYS A 106 29.98 11.66 -18.37
C LYS A 106 28.59 11.75 -17.77
N GLU A 107 27.58 11.27 -18.50
CA GLU A 107 26.19 11.27 -18.08
C GLU A 107 25.96 10.40 -16.84
N LEU A 108 26.72 9.32 -16.67
CA LEU A 108 26.66 8.51 -15.46
C LEU A 108 27.24 9.24 -14.25
N VAL A 109 28.33 9.99 -14.43
CA VAL A 109 28.89 10.87 -13.40
C VAL A 109 27.88 11.92 -12.96
N GLU A 110 27.22 12.58 -13.92
CA GLU A 110 26.17 13.56 -13.63
C GLU A 110 24.96 12.90 -12.94
N ALA A 111 24.60 11.66 -13.32
CA ALA A 111 23.51 10.93 -12.67
C ALA A 111 23.79 10.65 -11.19
N VAL A 112 25.00 10.15 -10.87
CA VAL A 112 25.41 9.87 -9.49
C VAL A 112 25.52 11.18 -8.69
N GLY A 113 26.13 12.22 -9.26
CA GLY A 113 26.23 13.53 -8.60
C GLY A 113 24.87 14.17 -8.28
N GLN A 114 23.91 14.08 -9.19
CA GLN A 114 22.54 14.57 -8.93
C GLN A 114 21.83 13.75 -7.84
N ALA A 115 22.08 12.44 -7.76
CA ALA A 115 21.55 11.60 -6.68
C ALA A 115 22.12 12.00 -5.31
N GLU A 116 23.44 12.25 -5.24
CA GLU A 116 24.12 12.75 -4.03
C GLU A 116 23.52 14.08 -3.56
N VAL A 117 23.33 15.04 -4.48
CA VAL A 117 22.64 16.31 -4.19
C VAL A 117 21.22 16.07 -3.67
N GLY A 118 20.48 15.14 -4.29
CA GLY A 118 19.15 14.75 -3.83
C GLY A 118 19.14 14.20 -2.41
N HIS A 119 20.11 13.35 -2.05
CA HIS A 119 20.26 12.82 -0.70
C HIS A 119 20.57 13.93 0.31
N SER A 120 21.48 14.85 -0.01
CA SER A 120 21.79 15.99 0.86
C SER A 120 20.58 16.90 1.06
N LEU A 121 19.82 17.21 0.00
CA LEU A 121 18.61 18.03 0.08
C LEU A 121 17.49 17.36 0.88
N ALA A 122 17.32 16.04 0.74
CA ALA A 122 16.36 15.28 1.53
C ALA A 122 16.73 15.29 3.02
N ALA A 123 18.02 15.14 3.35
CA ALA A 123 18.51 15.14 4.72
C ALA A 123 18.28 16.48 5.44
N VAL A 124 18.34 17.61 4.72
CA VAL A 124 18.05 18.95 5.27
C VAL A 124 16.56 19.34 5.18
N GLY A 125 15.66 18.39 4.88
CA GLY A 125 14.23 18.64 4.86
C GLY A 125 13.72 19.48 3.69
N ARG A 126 14.41 19.44 2.53
CA ARG A 126 14.00 20.12 1.29
C ARG A 126 13.46 19.13 0.24
N PRO A 127 12.28 18.52 0.44
CA PRO A 127 11.81 17.41 -0.38
C PRO A 127 11.55 17.80 -1.85
N VAL A 128 11.09 19.03 -2.13
CA VAL A 128 10.81 19.48 -3.50
C VAL A 128 12.10 19.57 -4.32
N ASP A 129 13.16 20.13 -3.74
CA ASP A 129 14.45 20.26 -4.44
C ASP A 129 15.18 18.92 -4.54
N ALA A 130 15.07 18.09 -3.50
CA ALA A 130 15.55 16.70 -3.55
C ALA A 130 14.89 15.93 -4.70
N LEU A 131 13.57 16.07 -4.88
CA LEU A 131 12.86 15.43 -5.96
C LEU A 131 13.32 15.91 -7.35
N LYS A 132 13.59 17.21 -7.52
CA LYS A 132 14.16 17.74 -8.77
C LYS A 132 15.51 17.10 -9.08
N ALA A 133 16.38 16.99 -8.08
CA ALA A 133 17.70 16.36 -8.23
C ALA A 133 17.57 14.86 -8.57
N TYR A 134 16.70 14.11 -7.87
CA TYR A 134 16.44 12.70 -8.20
C TYR A 134 15.84 12.51 -9.59
N ASN A 135 14.99 13.42 -10.07
CA ASN A 135 14.47 13.39 -11.44
C ASN A 135 15.58 13.67 -12.46
N GLY A 136 16.51 14.57 -12.17
CA GLY A 136 17.72 14.80 -12.97
C GLY A 136 18.58 13.54 -13.05
N ALA A 137 18.90 12.95 -11.90
CA ALA A 137 19.66 11.70 -11.79
C ALA A 137 19.03 10.56 -12.61
N PHE A 138 17.73 10.36 -12.45
CA PHE A 138 16.99 9.35 -13.20
C PHE A 138 17.00 9.62 -14.71
N SER A 139 16.82 10.88 -15.13
CA SER A 139 16.83 11.25 -16.54
C SER A 139 18.19 10.96 -17.18
N HIS A 140 19.29 11.29 -16.49
CA HIS A 140 20.63 10.94 -16.95
C HIS A 140 20.83 9.43 -17.06
N ALA A 141 20.40 8.66 -16.05
CA ALA A 141 20.47 7.19 -16.06
C ALA A 141 19.67 6.55 -17.21
N VAL A 142 18.49 7.09 -17.54
CA VAL A 142 17.67 6.65 -18.68
C VAL A 142 18.39 6.95 -20.00
N ASN A 143 19.02 8.13 -20.14
CA ASN A 143 19.72 8.53 -21.37
C ASN A 143 20.89 7.60 -21.73
N ILE A 144 21.63 7.13 -20.72
CA ILE A 144 22.68 6.10 -20.87
C ILE A 144 22.14 4.68 -20.94
N GLY A 145 20.83 4.48 -20.76
CA GLY A 145 20.17 3.19 -20.97
C GLY A 145 20.31 2.24 -19.79
N LEU A 146 20.57 2.76 -18.58
CA LEU A 146 20.49 1.96 -17.36
C LEU A 146 19.06 1.54 -17.01
N ALA A 147 18.08 2.36 -17.43
CA ALA A 147 16.69 2.08 -17.15
C ALA A 147 16.21 0.85 -17.92
N VAL A 148 15.79 -0.18 -17.19
CA VAL A 148 15.03 -1.28 -17.77
C VAL A 148 13.77 -0.69 -18.38
N GLN A 149 13.49 -0.99 -19.65
CA GLN A 149 12.24 -0.62 -20.29
C GLN A 149 11.11 -1.07 -19.39
N TRP A 150 10.41 -0.10 -18.79
CA TRP A 150 9.28 -0.37 -17.94
C TRP A 150 8.23 -1.07 -18.81
N ARG A 151 8.13 -2.39 -18.67
CA ARG A 151 7.05 -3.16 -19.27
C ARG A 151 5.81 -2.92 -18.43
N SER A 152 5.23 -1.73 -18.54
CA SER A 152 3.89 -1.51 -18.04
C SER A 152 2.99 -2.43 -18.86
N LEU A 153 2.47 -3.50 -18.25
CA LEU A 153 1.29 -4.18 -18.78
C LEU A 153 0.14 -3.13 -18.86
N PRO A 154 -0.75 -3.24 -19.84
CA PRO A 154 -1.02 -2.15 -20.78
C PRO A 154 -2.08 -1.15 -20.29
N ALA A 155 -1.90 0.12 -20.65
CA ALA A 155 -2.99 1.01 -21.04
C ALA A 155 -2.47 2.03 -22.08
N SER A 156 -2.47 1.58 -23.34
CA SER A 156 -2.82 2.32 -24.57
C SER A 156 -2.16 3.65 -24.97
N VAL A 157 -1.28 4.32 -24.21
CA VAL A 157 -0.89 5.72 -24.57
C VAL A 157 0.62 6.01 -24.66
N LEU A 158 1.51 5.17 -24.14
CA LEU A 158 2.95 5.46 -24.26
C LEU A 158 3.57 4.72 -25.44
N ARG A 159 3.43 5.29 -26.65
CA ARG A 159 4.35 5.02 -27.77
C ARG A 159 5.73 5.58 -27.41
N VAL A 160 6.45 4.90 -26.52
CA VAL A 160 7.88 5.10 -26.37
C VAL A 160 8.48 4.65 -27.70
N GLN A 161 8.90 5.60 -28.53
CA GLN A 161 9.67 5.32 -29.73
C GLN A 161 10.82 4.41 -29.32
N GLN A 162 10.78 3.16 -29.79
CA GLN A 162 11.88 2.22 -29.63
C GLN A 162 13.08 2.82 -30.37
N ARG A 163 13.92 3.58 -29.64
CA ARG A 163 15.22 3.99 -30.15
C ARG A 163 15.96 2.71 -30.52
N ARG A 164 16.48 2.66 -31.76
CA ARG A 164 17.26 1.53 -32.27
C ARG A 164 18.27 1.10 -31.19
N PRO A 165 18.39 -0.21 -30.91
CA PRO A 165 19.31 -0.70 -29.89
C PRO A 165 20.73 -0.38 -30.34
N VAL A 166 21.29 0.70 -29.82
CA VAL A 166 22.74 0.88 -29.81
C VAL A 166 23.29 -0.28 -28.99
N LYS A 167 24.25 -1.04 -29.53
CA LYS A 167 24.95 -2.10 -28.80
C LYS A 167 25.65 -1.46 -27.60
N ARG A 168 24.95 -1.36 -26.48
CA ARG A 168 25.48 -0.83 -25.22
C ARG A 168 26.00 -1.98 -24.37
N PRO A 169 27.05 -1.75 -23.57
CA PRO A 169 27.50 -2.74 -22.59
C PRO A 169 26.34 -3.11 -21.67
N ALA A 170 26.32 -4.37 -21.22
CA ALA A 170 25.30 -4.82 -20.29
C ALA A 170 25.40 -4.02 -18.99
N THR A 171 24.27 -3.52 -18.49
CA THR A 171 24.20 -2.80 -17.21
C THR A 171 24.79 -3.64 -16.08
N THR A 172 25.64 -3.10 -15.20
CA THR A 172 26.24 -3.94 -14.14
C THR A 172 25.24 -4.15 -12.98
N ALA A 173 25.44 -5.19 -12.16
CA ALA A 173 24.62 -5.41 -10.96
C ALA A 173 24.69 -4.21 -9.97
N ALA A 174 25.85 -3.57 -9.87
CA ALA A 174 26.05 -2.36 -9.07
C ALA A 174 25.24 -1.17 -9.60
N GLN A 175 25.21 -0.96 -10.92
CA GLN A 175 24.39 0.07 -11.55
C GLN A 175 22.89 -0.17 -11.33
N VAL A 176 22.44 -1.42 -11.44
CA VAL A 176 21.04 -1.80 -11.15
C VAL A 176 20.70 -1.58 -9.68
N ALA A 177 21.60 -1.96 -8.76
CA ALA A 177 21.42 -1.74 -7.32
C ALA A 177 21.32 -0.25 -6.98
N TRP A 178 22.20 0.57 -7.54
CA TRP A 178 22.17 2.03 -7.38
C TRP A 178 20.87 2.63 -7.92
N LEU A 179 20.44 2.23 -9.12
CA LEU A 179 19.20 2.73 -9.70
C LEU A 179 17.98 2.34 -8.83
N ALA A 180 17.95 1.13 -8.28
CA ALA A 180 16.91 0.72 -7.34
C ALA A 180 16.90 1.57 -6.07
N GLN A 181 18.07 1.88 -5.48
CA GLN A 181 18.19 2.77 -4.33
C GLN A 181 17.72 4.20 -4.65
N LEU A 182 18.07 4.71 -5.84
CA LEU A 182 17.58 6.01 -6.32
C LEU A 182 16.04 6.05 -6.37
N MET A 183 15.41 4.98 -6.87
CA MET A 183 13.95 4.87 -6.93
C MET A 183 13.33 4.78 -5.53
N VAL A 184 13.95 4.06 -4.59
CA VAL A 184 13.50 4.04 -3.20
C VAL A 184 13.58 5.44 -2.57
N ALA A 185 14.68 6.17 -2.77
CA ALA A 185 14.85 7.52 -2.24
C ALA A 185 13.84 8.51 -2.85
N ARG A 186 13.60 8.42 -4.16
CA ARG A 186 12.59 9.21 -4.85
C ARG A 186 11.18 8.89 -4.34
N SER A 187 10.85 7.61 -4.16
CA SER A 187 9.59 7.14 -3.59
C SER A 187 9.36 7.72 -2.18
N ARG A 188 10.37 7.70 -1.30
CA ARG A 188 10.28 8.30 0.04
C ARG A 188 9.96 9.79 -0.01
N THR A 189 10.64 10.50 -0.90
CA THR A 189 10.43 11.93 -1.11
C THR A 189 9.00 12.22 -1.57
N TYR A 190 8.46 11.42 -2.50
CA TYR A 190 7.06 11.52 -2.89
C TYR A 190 6.08 11.23 -1.74
N SER A 191 6.34 10.26 -0.86
CA SER A 191 5.49 10.05 0.32
C SER A 191 5.49 11.25 1.26
N LEU A 192 6.65 11.88 1.51
CA LEU A 192 6.73 13.11 2.31
C LEU A 192 5.91 14.24 1.68
N LEU A 193 6.02 14.44 0.36
CA LEU A 193 5.22 15.45 -0.36
C LEU A 193 3.73 15.11 -0.33
N SER A 194 3.36 13.82 -0.37
CA SER A 194 1.97 13.40 -0.25
C SER A 194 1.36 13.78 1.09
N GLN A 195 2.13 13.69 2.19
CA GLN A 195 1.69 14.16 3.51
C GLN A 195 1.49 15.68 3.55
N GLN A 196 2.17 16.41 2.67
CA GLN A 196 2.01 17.86 2.47
C GLN A 196 0.90 18.22 1.47
N GLY A 197 0.04 17.27 1.08
CA GLY A 197 -1.10 17.51 0.20
C GLY A 197 -0.80 17.49 -1.30
N TRP A 198 0.38 17.04 -1.73
CA TRP A 198 0.69 16.94 -3.17
C TRP A 198 -0.13 15.83 -3.84
N VAL A 199 -1.09 16.25 -4.67
CA VAL A 199 -1.96 15.35 -5.43
C VAL A 199 -1.12 14.45 -6.34
N ARG A 200 -1.44 13.15 -6.38
CA ARG A 200 -0.71 12.10 -7.12
C ARG A 200 0.67 11.71 -6.57
N ALA A 201 1.20 12.39 -5.56
CA ALA A 201 2.52 12.03 -5.01
C ALA A 201 2.52 10.60 -4.43
N SER A 202 1.44 10.19 -3.73
CA SER A 202 1.28 8.80 -3.26
C SER A 202 1.32 7.77 -4.40
N GLN A 203 0.63 8.05 -5.52
CA GLN A 203 0.65 7.17 -6.70
C GLN A 203 2.05 7.08 -7.32
N ARG A 204 2.77 8.21 -7.44
CA ARG A 204 4.16 8.22 -7.92
C ARG A 204 5.12 7.49 -6.99
N ALA A 205 4.93 7.61 -5.67
CA ALA A 205 5.70 6.87 -4.68
C ALA A 205 5.55 5.36 -4.88
N LEU A 206 4.32 4.89 -5.13
CA LEU A 206 4.02 3.49 -5.40
C LEU A 206 4.68 3.01 -6.71
N GLU A 207 4.55 3.78 -7.79
CA GLU A 207 5.19 3.48 -9.08
C GLU A 207 6.71 3.30 -8.90
N ASP A 208 7.37 4.25 -8.23
CA ASP A 208 8.82 4.19 -7.98
C ASP A 208 9.22 2.96 -7.15
N ALA A 209 8.43 2.60 -6.14
CA ALA A 209 8.71 1.44 -5.31
C ALA A 209 8.54 0.11 -6.09
N GLN A 210 7.51 0.02 -6.94
CA GLN A 210 7.33 -1.12 -7.84
C GLN A 210 8.49 -1.26 -8.81
N TYR A 211 8.97 -0.14 -9.36
CA TYR A 211 10.11 -0.12 -10.27
C TYR A 211 11.41 -0.54 -9.58
N ALA A 212 11.65 -0.11 -8.34
CA ALA A 212 12.79 -0.55 -7.54
C ALA A 212 12.82 -2.08 -7.38
N VAL A 213 11.68 -2.69 -7.03
CA VAL A 213 11.55 -4.15 -6.91
C VAL A 213 11.79 -4.85 -8.25
N GLN A 214 11.23 -4.32 -9.34
CA GLN A 214 11.42 -4.86 -10.68
C GLN A 214 12.91 -4.83 -11.10
N LEU A 215 13.62 -3.74 -10.81
CA LEU A 215 15.06 -3.63 -11.05
C LEU A 215 15.81 -4.73 -10.28
N CYS A 216 15.54 -4.90 -8.99
CA CYS A 216 16.16 -5.94 -8.16
C CYS A 216 15.82 -7.38 -8.59
N GLY A 217 14.68 -7.59 -9.26
CA GLY A 217 14.27 -8.89 -9.81
C GLY A 217 14.87 -9.19 -11.19
N SER A 218 15.31 -8.17 -11.93
CA SER A 218 15.90 -8.34 -13.26
C SER A 218 17.29 -9.00 -13.26
N ARG A 219 17.95 -9.02 -12.10
CA ARG A 219 19.28 -9.61 -11.91
C ARG A 219 19.39 -10.33 -10.56
N ALA A 220 19.84 -11.58 -10.59
CA ALA A 220 20.05 -12.38 -9.38
C ALA A 220 21.20 -11.84 -8.51
N GLU A 221 22.21 -11.23 -9.14
CA GLU A 221 23.45 -10.70 -8.54
C GLU A 221 23.26 -9.43 -7.68
N VAL A 222 22.08 -8.80 -7.73
CA VAL A 222 21.80 -7.60 -6.94
C VAL A 222 21.80 -7.96 -5.45
N ASP A 223 22.52 -7.18 -4.65
CA ASP A 223 22.63 -7.35 -3.20
C ASP A 223 21.25 -7.53 -2.55
N LEU A 224 21.11 -8.59 -1.74
CA LEU A 224 19.90 -8.91 -1.00
C LEU A 224 19.45 -7.75 -0.10
N LYS A 225 20.38 -6.97 0.44
CA LYS A 225 20.04 -5.77 1.24
C LYS A 225 19.28 -4.74 0.43
N VAL A 226 19.67 -4.51 -0.82
CA VAL A 226 18.98 -3.57 -1.72
C VAL A 226 17.61 -4.09 -2.09
N ARG A 227 17.50 -5.40 -2.33
CA ARG A 227 16.21 -6.06 -2.59
C ARG A 227 15.27 -5.95 -1.38
N ALA A 228 15.76 -6.16 -0.17
CA ALA A 228 14.99 -5.98 1.06
C ALA A 228 14.51 -4.52 1.23
N ILE A 229 15.39 -3.54 1.02
CA ILE A 229 15.02 -2.12 1.08
C ILE A 229 13.92 -1.78 0.04
N ALA A 230 14.01 -2.32 -1.17
CA ALA A 230 13.00 -2.11 -2.21
C ALA A 230 11.63 -2.71 -1.83
N TRP A 231 11.61 -3.94 -1.29
CA TRP A 231 10.37 -4.59 -0.83
C TRP A 231 9.75 -3.90 0.38
N GLU A 232 10.58 -3.50 1.35
CA GLU A 232 10.16 -2.68 2.49
C GLU A 232 9.48 -1.40 1.99
N ARG A 233 10.12 -0.71 1.04
CA ARG A 233 9.56 0.51 0.49
C ARG A 233 8.23 0.27 -0.23
N LEU A 234 8.13 -0.82 -0.97
CA LEU A 234 6.89 -1.19 -1.66
C LEU A 234 5.75 -1.47 -0.66
N ALA A 235 6.03 -2.19 0.44
CA ALA A 235 5.05 -2.43 1.48
C ALA A 235 4.53 -1.12 2.11
N GLU A 236 5.43 -0.21 2.50
CA GLU A 236 5.09 1.12 3.02
C GLU A 236 4.20 1.91 2.06
N THR A 237 4.52 1.91 0.77
CA THR A 237 3.73 2.64 -0.23
C THR A 237 2.35 2.02 -0.44
N TYR A 238 2.23 0.69 -0.42
CA TYR A 238 0.94 0.01 -0.51
C TYR A 238 0.03 0.33 0.68
N GLU A 239 0.57 0.40 1.88
CA GLU A 239 -0.17 0.85 3.05
C GLU A 239 -0.66 2.29 2.87
N SER A 240 0.21 3.19 2.39
CA SER A 240 -0.14 4.60 2.19
C SER A 240 -1.31 4.80 1.20
N VAL A 241 -1.43 3.95 0.19
CA VAL A 241 -2.57 3.95 -0.77
C VAL A 241 -3.74 3.06 -0.32
N ARG A 242 -3.71 2.52 0.90
CA ARG A 242 -4.69 1.58 1.47
C ARG A 242 -4.88 0.30 0.65
N ASN A 243 -3.86 -0.13 -0.09
CA ASN A 243 -3.83 -1.42 -0.77
C ASN A 243 -3.26 -2.50 0.15
N ILE A 244 -4.06 -2.93 1.12
CA ILE A 244 -3.64 -3.88 2.17
C ILE A 244 -3.18 -5.23 1.60
N LYS A 245 -3.82 -5.73 0.53
CA LYS A 245 -3.40 -6.97 -0.14
C LYS A 245 -2.00 -6.85 -0.74
N GLY A 246 -1.70 -5.71 -1.38
CA GLY A 246 -0.37 -5.42 -1.90
C GLY A 246 0.68 -5.32 -0.79
N ALA A 247 0.33 -4.69 0.33
CA ALA A 247 1.21 -4.57 1.49
C ALA A 247 1.55 -5.95 2.10
N ILE A 248 0.55 -6.81 2.28
CA ILE A 248 0.74 -8.20 2.76
C ILE A 248 1.77 -8.94 1.88
N LEU A 249 1.55 -8.94 0.56
CA LEU A 249 2.47 -9.61 -0.37
C LEU A 249 3.90 -9.05 -0.30
N ALA A 250 4.04 -7.72 -0.21
CA ALA A 250 5.34 -7.09 -0.14
C ALA A 250 6.09 -7.42 1.18
N TYR A 251 5.40 -7.46 2.31
CA TYR A 251 5.98 -7.88 3.59
C TYR A 251 6.36 -9.36 3.62
N GLU A 252 5.55 -10.23 3.04
CA GLU A 252 5.89 -11.65 2.90
C GLU A 252 7.20 -11.82 2.13
N GLN A 253 7.34 -11.12 1.00
CA GLN A 253 8.59 -11.15 0.22
C GLN A 253 9.77 -10.55 0.99
N LEU A 254 9.55 -9.47 1.74
CA LEU A 254 10.58 -8.88 2.61
C LEU A 254 11.07 -9.88 3.67
N LEU A 255 10.16 -10.54 4.38
CA LEU A 255 10.48 -11.47 5.47
C LEU A 255 11.04 -12.80 4.98
N ILE A 256 10.81 -13.16 3.71
CA ILE A 256 11.54 -14.27 3.06
C ILE A 256 13.03 -13.92 2.89
N ILE A 257 13.34 -12.66 2.55
CA ILE A 257 14.73 -12.20 2.33
C ILE A 257 15.44 -11.94 3.66
N GLU A 258 14.78 -11.26 4.59
CA GLU A 258 15.30 -10.90 5.90
C GLU A 258 14.31 -11.34 7.00
N PRO A 259 14.36 -12.63 7.42
CA PRO A 259 13.52 -13.12 8.51
C PRO A 259 13.77 -12.34 9.81
N SER A 260 12.71 -12.10 10.58
CA SER A 260 12.73 -11.28 11.81
C SER A 260 13.84 -11.64 12.81
N PHE A 261 14.22 -12.92 12.88
CA PHE A 261 15.20 -13.44 13.83
C PHE A 261 16.43 -14.05 13.17
N ASP A 262 16.78 -13.61 11.95
CA ASP A 262 18.03 -14.02 11.32
C ASP A 262 19.22 -13.51 12.16
N PRO A 263 20.12 -14.41 12.63
CA PRO A 263 21.24 -14.04 13.50
C PRO A 263 22.27 -13.11 12.83
N ARG A 264 22.19 -12.93 11.51
CA ARG A 264 23.07 -12.02 10.75
C ARG A 264 22.58 -10.57 10.78
N LEU A 265 21.34 -10.32 11.20
CA LEU A 265 20.79 -8.98 11.30
C LEU A 265 21.30 -8.28 12.56
N SER A 266 21.49 -6.96 12.47
CA SER A 266 21.73 -6.15 13.66
C SER A 266 20.50 -6.20 14.60
N PRO A 267 20.67 -6.06 15.93
CA PRO A 267 19.55 -6.04 16.87
C PRO A 267 18.42 -5.08 16.48
N ALA A 268 18.77 -3.86 16.07
CA ALA A 268 17.80 -2.85 15.63
C ALA A 268 17.03 -3.27 14.37
N LEU A 269 17.72 -3.88 13.40
CA LEU A 269 17.09 -4.36 12.17
C LEU A 269 16.21 -5.60 12.43
N SER A 270 16.65 -6.52 13.31
CA SER A 270 15.85 -7.65 13.76
C SER A 270 14.56 -7.18 14.46
N ALA A 271 14.66 -6.21 15.38
CA ALA A 271 13.49 -5.60 16.00
C ALA A 271 12.55 -4.96 14.97
N LYS A 272 13.10 -4.21 13.99
CA LYS A 272 12.31 -3.61 12.90
C LYS A 272 11.56 -4.68 12.09
N ARG A 273 12.22 -5.77 11.71
CA ARG A 273 11.60 -6.88 10.96
C ARG A 273 10.52 -7.58 11.79
N GLY A 274 10.74 -7.75 13.10
CA GLY A 274 9.73 -8.26 14.01
C GLY A 274 8.47 -7.37 14.10
N VAL A 275 8.63 -6.05 14.15
CA VAL A 275 7.47 -5.12 14.10
C VAL A 275 6.74 -5.22 12.76
N GLN A 276 7.47 -5.32 11.64
CA GLN A 276 6.86 -5.52 10.32
C GLN A 276 6.10 -6.84 10.21
N GLU A 277 6.57 -7.87 10.90
CA GLU A 277 5.83 -9.13 11.01
C GLU A 277 4.55 -8.99 11.83
N LEU A 278 4.56 -8.24 12.94
CA LEU A 278 3.34 -7.91 13.68
C LEU A 278 2.34 -7.13 12.81
N VAL A 279 2.83 -6.17 12.02
CA VAL A 279 2.02 -5.43 11.04
C VAL A 279 1.41 -6.37 10.00
N LEU A 280 2.18 -7.32 9.47
CA LEU A 280 1.69 -8.35 8.54
C LEU A 280 0.56 -9.20 9.17
N ILE A 281 0.74 -9.65 10.41
CA ILE A 281 -0.29 -10.42 11.16
C ILE A 281 -1.57 -9.58 11.32
N SER A 282 -1.42 -8.31 11.71
CA SER A 282 -2.54 -7.36 11.85
C SER A 282 -3.30 -7.18 10.54
N HIS A 283 -2.60 -6.97 9.41
CA HIS A 283 -3.22 -6.81 8.10
C HIS A 283 -4.00 -8.04 7.64
N ARG A 284 -3.45 -9.25 7.85
CA ARG A 284 -4.14 -10.50 7.51
C ARG A 284 -5.44 -10.65 8.29
N ARG A 285 -5.39 -10.42 9.60
CA ARG A 285 -6.57 -10.46 10.45
C ARG A 285 -7.61 -9.41 10.07
N GLY A 286 -7.16 -8.18 9.80
CA GLY A 286 -8.04 -7.10 9.35
C GLY A 286 -8.77 -7.46 8.05
N LEU A 287 -8.07 -8.12 7.12
CA LEU A 287 -8.67 -8.60 5.87
C LEU A 287 -9.68 -9.72 6.11
N GLU A 288 -9.38 -10.68 7.00
CA GLU A 288 -10.29 -11.76 7.39
C GLU A 288 -11.56 -11.21 8.06
N GLY A 289 -11.41 -10.31 9.04
CA GLY A 289 -12.52 -9.64 9.70
C GLY A 289 -13.39 -8.85 8.73
N ALA A 290 -12.79 -8.12 7.78
CA ALA A 290 -13.54 -7.40 6.75
C ALA A 290 -14.33 -8.35 5.84
N VAL A 291 -13.82 -9.55 5.55
CA VAL A 291 -14.54 -10.58 4.80
C VAL A 291 -15.72 -11.13 5.60
N GLU A 292 -15.54 -11.38 6.90
CA GLU A 292 -16.62 -11.83 7.80
C GLU A 292 -17.72 -10.78 7.95
N VAL A 293 -17.36 -9.52 8.19
CA VAL A 293 -18.34 -8.42 8.25
C VAL A 293 -19.12 -8.31 6.94
N ARG A 294 -18.46 -8.42 5.78
CA ARG A 294 -19.17 -8.43 4.48
C ARG A 294 -20.11 -9.63 4.33
N LYS A 295 -19.73 -10.81 4.83
CA LYS A 295 -20.63 -11.98 4.85
C LYS A 295 -21.82 -11.73 5.77
N GLY A 296 -21.59 -11.21 6.98
CA GLY A 296 -22.62 -10.83 7.94
C GLY A 296 -23.59 -9.78 7.38
N LEU A 297 -23.07 -8.73 6.74
CA LEU A 297 -23.88 -7.70 6.07
C LEU A 297 -24.73 -8.28 4.94
N ARG A 298 -24.18 -9.18 4.11
CA ARG A 298 -24.95 -9.87 3.07
C ARG A 298 -26.03 -10.80 3.65
N GLN A 299 -25.73 -11.47 4.75
CA GLN A 299 -26.71 -12.31 5.46
C GLN A 299 -27.81 -11.47 6.10
N ALA A 300 -27.46 -10.35 6.74
CA ALA A 300 -28.41 -9.40 7.31
C ALA A 300 -29.26 -8.74 6.23
N GLU A 301 -28.67 -8.37 5.09
CA GLU A 301 -29.39 -7.85 3.93
C GLU A 301 -30.35 -8.90 3.37
N LYS A 302 -29.92 -10.17 3.26
CA LYS A 302 -30.78 -11.27 2.82
C LYS A 302 -31.94 -11.52 3.80
N ALA A 303 -31.67 -11.60 5.10
CA ALA A 303 -32.69 -11.80 6.13
C ALA A 303 -33.67 -10.62 6.20
N SER A 304 -33.17 -9.38 6.04
CA SER A 304 -34.00 -8.18 5.94
C SER A 304 -34.88 -8.22 4.70
N ARG A 305 -34.32 -8.57 3.53
CA ARG A 305 -35.09 -8.77 2.29
C ARG A 305 -36.17 -9.84 2.46
N GLU A 306 -35.87 -10.98 3.06
CA GLU A 306 -36.82 -12.07 3.33
C GLU A 306 -37.93 -11.64 4.32
N SER A 307 -37.58 -10.90 5.37
CA SER A 307 -38.57 -10.35 6.32
C SER A 307 -39.49 -9.33 5.64
N ILE A 308 -38.92 -8.45 4.82
CA ILE A 308 -39.66 -7.41 4.08
C ILE A 308 -40.59 -8.05 3.04
N THR A 309 -40.14 -9.09 2.32
CA THR A 309 -40.99 -9.81 1.35
C THR A 309 -42.08 -10.61 2.05
N SER A 310 -41.77 -11.30 3.14
CA SER A 310 -42.76 -12.03 3.95
C SER A 310 -43.87 -11.11 4.47
N ARG A 311 -43.50 -9.96 5.06
CA ARG A 311 -44.47 -8.95 5.49
C ARG A 311 -45.29 -8.40 4.33
N ALA A 312 -44.66 -8.11 3.18
CA ALA A 312 -45.36 -7.65 1.98
C ALA A 312 -46.43 -8.65 1.52
N LEU A 313 -46.10 -9.94 1.50
CA LEU A 313 -47.04 -11.00 1.12
C LEU A 313 -48.19 -11.13 2.12
N GLN A 314 -47.92 -10.97 3.43
CA GLN A 314 -48.97 -10.92 4.45
C GLN A 314 -49.92 -9.74 4.25
N ASP A 315 -49.41 -8.56 3.88
CA ASP A 315 -50.24 -7.38 3.61
C ASP A 315 -51.10 -7.58 2.35
N VAL A 316 -50.56 -8.19 1.29
CA VAL A 316 -51.34 -8.57 0.10
C VAL A 316 -52.45 -9.57 0.46
N GLU A 317 -52.16 -10.54 1.31
CA GLU A 317 -53.15 -11.52 1.76
C GLU A 317 -54.24 -10.87 2.63
N ARG A 318 -53.88 -9.90 3.50
CA ARG A 318 -54.86 -9.09 4.25
C ARG A 318 -55.75 -8.28 3.33
N LEU A 319 -55.17 -7.64 2.32
CA LEU A 319 -55.92 -6.89 1.30
C LEU A 319 -56.89 -7.81 0.53
N ARG A 320 -56.43 -9.00 0.12
CA ARG A 320 -57.26 -10.02 -0.52
C ARG A 320 -58.47 -10.38 0.34
N ASN A 321 -58.25 -10.66 1.62
CA ASN A 321 -59.32 -11.02 2.56
C ASN A 321 -60.30 -9.87 2.82
N LEU A 322 -59.82 -8.62 2.85
CA LEU A 322 -60.66 -7.44 3.01
C LEU A 322 -61.56 -7.23 1.78
N VAL A 323 -60.95 -7.24 0.59
CA VAL A 323 -61.67 -7.12 -0.69
C VAL A 323 -62.70 -8.23 -0.84
N ASP A 324 -62.35 -9.47 -0.50
CA ASP A 324 -63.29 -10.59 -0.60
C ASP A 324 -64.51 -10.39 0.33
N LYS A 325 -64.29 -9.94 1.57
CA LYS A 325 -65.38 -9.61 2.51
C LYS A 325 -66.27 -8.48 2.00
N ASP A 326 -65.69 -7.44 1.43
CA ASP A 326 -66.45 -6.31 0.88
C ASP A 326 -67.28 -6.73 -0.34
N ILE A 327 -66.69 -7.51 -1.25
CA ILE A 327 -67.39 -8.08 -2.41
C ILE A 327 -68.52 -9.00 -1.95
N GLN A 328 -68.28 -9.90 -0.99
CA GLN A 328 -69.33 -10.75 -0.42
C GLN A 328 -70.46 -9.94 0.22
N THR A 329 -70.14 -8.81 0.86
CA THR A 329 -71.13 -7.90 1.43
C THR A 329 -71.97 -7.25 0.34
N ILE A 330 -71.34 -6.81 -0.76
CA ILE A 330 -72.03 -6.25 -1.92
C ILE A 330 -72.89 -7.30 -2.63
N GLU A 331 -72.36 -8.51 -2.83
CA GLU A 331 -73.09 -9.66 -3.39
C GLU A 331 -74.33 -9.96 -2.54
N ARG A 332 -74.19 -10.05 -1.22
CA ARG A 332 -75.32 -10.27 -0.29
C ARG A 332 -76.37 -9.17 -0.39
N VAL A 333 -75.96 -7.89 -0.41
CA VAL A 333 -76.89 -6.76 -0.54
C VAL A 333 -77.61 -6.78 -1.90
N ALA A 334 -76.92 -7.18 -2.97
CA ALA A 334 -77.52 -7.33 -4.30
C ALA A 334 -78.50 -8.51 -4.36
N GLU A 335 -78.18 -9.65 -3.73
CA GLU A 335 -79.06 -10.81 -3.62
C GLU A 335 -80.31 -10.53 -2.78
N GLU A 336 -80.17 -9.91 -1.61
CA GLU A 336 -81.29 -9.52 -0.75
C GLU A 336 -82.26 -8.56 -1.46
N ARG A 337 -81.73 -7.65 -2.29
CA ARG A 337 -82.54 -6.76 -3.13
C ARG A 337 -83.23 -7.50 -4.28
N SER A 338 -82.59 -8.54 -4.83
CA SER A 338 -83.19 -9.40 -5.85
C SER A 338 -84.36 -10.20 -5.30
N LEU A 339 -84.24 -10.73 -4.08
CA LEU A 339 -85.29 -11.54 -3.43
C LEU A 339 -86.52 -10.73 -3.00
N ARG A 340 -86.39 -9.41 -2.79
CA ARG A 340 -87.50 -8.52 -2.39
C ARG A 340 -88.23 -7.86 -3.58
N GLY A 341 -87.69 -7.97 -4.80
CA GLY A 341 -88.33 -7.44 -6.01
C GLY A 341 -89.28 -8.48 -6.60
N GLY A 342 -90.58 -8.18 -6.67
CA GLY A 342 -91.51 -8.98 -7.47
C GLY A 342 -91.21 -8.81 -8.97
N SER A 343 -91.46 -9.87 -9.75
CA SER A 343 -91.19 -10.03 -11.18
C SER A 343 -91.52 -8.79 -12.03
N GLY A 344 -90.55 -7.89 -12.17
CA GLY A 344 -90.74 -6.60 -12.81
C GLY A 344 -89.44 -6.06 -13.41
N PRO A 345 -89.46 -4.89 -14.06
CA PRO A 345 -88.30 -4.30 -14.74
C PRO A 345 -87.07 -4.06 -13.86
N ARG A 346 -87.15 -4.29 -12.55
CA ARG A 346 -86.06 -4.19 -11.57
C ARG A 346 -85.19 -5.46 -11.50
N ASP A 347 -85.69 -6.62 -11.94
CA ASP A 347 -84.92 -7.88 -11.93
C ASP A 347 -83.80 -7.89 -12.98
N THR A 348 -83.98 -7.15 -14.07
CA THR A 348 -82.95 -6.96 -15.10
C THR A 348 -81.79 -6.09 -14.58
N PHE A 349 -82.06 -5.16 -13.65
CA PHE A 349 -81.01 -4.37 -13.00
C PHE A 349 -80.23 -5.20 -11.97
N ALA A 350 -80.90 -6.03 -11.20
CA ALA A 350 -80.27 -6.89 -10.20
C ALA A 350 -79.32 -7.92 -10.84
N SER A 351 -79.76 -8.56 -11.93
CA SER A 351 -78.92 -9.50 -12.70
C SER A 351 -77.72 -8.82 -13.36
N ARG A 352 -77.86 -7.58 -13.83
CA ARG A 352 -76.74 -6.76 -14.34
C ARG A 352 -75.76 -6.39 -13.24
N ALA A 353 -76.25 -5.93 -12.09
CA ALA A 353 -75.41 -5.59 -10.94
C ALA A 353 -74.59 -6.80 -10.44
N MET A 354 -75.19 -7.99 -10.37
CA MET A 354 -74.47 -9.22 -10.03
C MET A 354 -73.39 -9.59 -11.06
N ARG A 355 -73.65 -9.36 -12.36
CA ARG A 355 -72.63 -9.54 -13.40
C ARG A 355 -71.46 -8.56 -13.21
N ASP A 356 -71.76 -7.29 -12.96
CA ASP A 356 -70.74 -6.25 -12.78
C ASP A 356 -69.89 -6.51 -11.51
N VAL A 357 -70.51 -6.98 -10.42
CA VAL A 357 -69.79 -7.37 -9.18
C VAL A 357 -68.88 -8.58 -9.43
N ARG A 358 -69.32 -9.58 -10.20
CA ARG A 358 -68.46 -10.71 -10.59
C ARG A 358 -67.28 -10.28 -11.47
N THR A 359 -67.50 -9.38 -12.41
CA THR A 359 -66.41 -8.81 -13.23
C THR A 359 -65.44 -8.01 -12.36
N MET A 360 -65.94 -7.19 -11.44
CA MET A 360 -65.11 -6.45 -10.49
C MET A 360 -64.26 -7.40 -9.64
N ARG A 361 -64.85 -8.50 -9.14
CA ARG A 361 -64.11 -9.55 -8.43
C ARG A 361 -62.97 -10.10 -9.28
N GLN A 362 -63.23 -10.49 -10.53
CA GLN A 362 -62.18 -11.02 -11.40
C GLN A 362 -61.04 -10.03 -11.63
N VAL A 363 -61.35 -8.76 -11.88
CA VAL A 363 -60.34 -7.71 -12.10
C VAL A 363 -59.50 -7.48 -10.84
N VAL A 364 -60.15 -7.25 -9.69
CA VAL A 364 -59.43 -6.94 -8.45
C VAL A 364 -58.55 -8.11 -7.99
N PHE A 365 -59.03 -9.35 -8.09
CA PHE A 365 -58.20 -10.52 -7.75
C PHE A 365 -57.04 -10.72 -8.74
N SER A 366 -57.22 -10.38 -10.02
CA SER A 366 -56.13 -10.38 -11.01
C SER A 366 -55.05 -9.34 -10.69
N ASP A 367 -55.44 -8.15 -10.24
CA ASP A 367 -54.52 -7.09 -9.83
C ASP A 367 -53.76 -7.46 -8.54
N ILE A 368 -54.46 -8.03 -7.55
CA ILE A 368 -53.85 -8.56 -6.32
C ILE A 368 -52.83 -9.66 -6.64
N ASN A 369 -53.14 -10.57 -7.57
CA ASN A 369 -52.21 -11.60 -8.02
C ASN A 369 -51.00 -11.01 -8.74
N THR A 370 -51.21 -9.95 -9.53
CA THR A 370 -50.12 -9.21 -10.20
C THR A 370 -49.19 -8.56 -9.17
N LEU A 371 -49.74 -7.90 -8.14
CA LEU A 371 -48.98 -7.32 -7.03
C LEU A 371 -48.18 -8.39 -6.27
N GLN A 372 -48.80 -9.55 -5.97
CA GLN A 372 -48.11 -10.67 -5.33
C GLN A 372 -46.92 -11.15 -6.17
N MET A 373 -47.11 -11.29 -7.49
CA MET A 373 -46.05 -11.70 -8.41
C MET A 373 -44.94 -10.64 -8.55
N GLN A 374 -45.27 -9.35 -8.53
CA GLN A 374 -44.29 -8.26 -8.55
C GLN A 374 -43.43 -8.25 -7.27
N ILE A 375 -44.03 -8.49 -6.11
CA ILE A 375 -43.31 -8.66 -4.83
C ILE A 375 -42.37 -9.86 -4.88
N LEU A 376 -42.84 -11.01 -5.38
CA LEU A 376 -42.03 -12.24 -5.48
C LEU A 376 -40.88 -12.11 -6.50
N ARG A 377 -41.07 -11.33 -7.57
CA ARG A 377 -40.04 -11.06 -8.58
C ARG A 377 -39.00 -10.02 -8.13
N GLY A 378 -39.21 -9.38 -6.98
CA GLY A 378 -38.32 -8.32 -6.48
C GLY A 378 -38.30 -7.09 -7.38
N ASP A 379 -39.44 -6.77 -8.02
CA ASP A 379 -39.53 -5.67 -8.96
C ASP A 379 -39.29 -4.32 -8.23
N PRO A 380 -38.30 -3.52 -8.64
CA PRO A 380 -37.93 -2.27 -7.96
C PRO A 380 -39.08 -1.24 -7.88
N THR A 381 -40.11 -1.40 -8.71
CA THR A 381 -41.33 -0.58 -8.68
C THR A 381 -42.11 -0.72 -7.37
N VAL A 382 -42.12 -1.89 -6.73
CA VAL A 382 -42.79 -2.08 -5.43
C VAL A 382 -42.01 -1.40 -4.30
N THR A 383 -40.67 -1.44 -4.38
CA THR A 383 -39.78 -0.70 -3.47
C THR A 383 -40.01 0.80 -3.61
N PHE A 384 -40.18 1.30 -4.84
CA PHE A 384 -40.54 2.69 -5.12
C PHE A 384 -41.91 3.06 -4.54
N LEU A 385 -42.96 2.26 -4.79
CA LEU A 385 -44.31 2.51 -4.25
C LEU A 385 -44.34 2.51 -2.72
N ARG A 386 -43.58 1.62 -2.07
CA ARG A 386 -43.44 1.60 -0.61
C ARG A 386 -42.64 2.78 -0.06
N THR A 387 -41.61 3.24 -0.78
CA THR A 387 -40.86 4.45 -0.41
C THR A 387 -41.76 5.69 -0.53
N LEU A 388 -42.61 5.71 -1.56
CA LEU A 388 -43.57 6.77 -1.82
C LEU A 388 -44.71 6.76 -0.79
N GLN A 389 -45.23 5.58 -0.43
CA GLN A 389 -46.26 5.42 0.59
C GLN A 389 -45.74 5.75 2.00
N ASN A 390 -44.55 5.27 2.38
CA ASN A 390 -43.92 5.68 3.64
C ASN A 390 -43.66 7.19 3.69
N ALA A 391 -43.31 7.83 2.56
CA ALA A 391 -43.18 9.28 2.46
C ALA A 391 -44.52 10.04 2.51
N LEU A 392 -45.63 9.39 2.14
CA LEU A 392 -46.99 9.92 2.25
C LEU A 392 -47.55 9.74 3.66
N ASP A 393 -47.31 8.59 4.29
CA ASP A 393 -47.75 8.29 5.66
C ASP A 393 -46.98 9.14 6.70
N THR A 394 -45.69 9.39 6.47
CA THR A 394 -44.92 10.33 7.29
C THR A 394 -45.27 11.81 7.05
N ARG A 395 -45.99 12.14 5.98
CA ARG A 395 -46.50 13.49 5.71
C ARG A 395 -47.82 13.81 6.42
N GLY A 396 -48.41 12.85 7.13
CA GLY A 396 -49.64 13.04 7.94
C GLY A 396 -49.45 13.77 9.28
N GLY A 397 -48.21 14.14 9.66
CA GLY A 397 -47.96 14.82 10.94
C GLY A 397 -46.71 15.70 10.89
N GLN A 398 -46.91 17.00 10.66
CA GLN A 398 -45.96 18.10 10.84
C GLN A 398 -44.64 18.07 10.04
N CYS A 399 -44.52 19.05 9.13
CA CYS A 399 -43.29 19.41 8.42
C CYS A 399 -42.15 19.75 9.39
N GLN A 400 -41.08 18.96 9.37
CA GLN A 400 -39.72 19.49 9.40
C GLN A 400 -38.91 18.84 8.26
N PRO A 401 -38.23 19.62 7.40
CA PRO A 401 -37.31 19.07 6.43
C PRO A 401 -36.00 18.70 7.14
N GLU A 402 -35.28 17.70 6.61
CA GLU A 402 -33.95 17.23 7.04
C GLU A 402 -33.88 16.11 8.10
N ARG A 403 -34.43 14.94 7.77
CA ARG A 403 -33.75 13.67 8.15
C ARG A 403 -33.60 12.78 6.94
N ARG A 404 -32.41 12.86 6.32
CA ARG A 404 -31.96 11.89 5.33
C ARG A 404 -31.75 10.54 6.03
N LEU A 405 -32.22 9.47 5.40
CA LEU A 405 -31.83 8.10 5.74
C LEU A 405 -30.30 8.01 5.80
N PRO A 406 -29.72 7.28 6.78
CA PRO A 406 -28.29 7.16 6.86
C PRO A 406 -27.75 6.52 5.58
N THR A 407 -26.85 7.22 4.89
CA THR A 407 -26.12 6.65 3.75
C THR A 407 -25.29 5.46 4.26
N LEU A 408 -24.95 4.52 3.37
CA LEU A 408 -23.98 3.44 3.68
C LEU A 408 -22.66 3.98 4.29
N GLN A 409 -22.35 5.24 4.03
CA GLN A 409 -21.25 6.00 4.62
C GLN A 409 -21.46 6.30 6.12
N GLN A 410 -22.67 6.64 6.55
CA GLN A 410 -23.00 6.89 7.96
C GLN A 410 -23.15 5.59 8.77
N LEU A 411 -23.53 4.48 8.13
CA LEU A 411 -23.48 3.15 8.75
C LEU A 411 -22.05 2.63 8.89
N SER A 412 -21.15 3.01 7.98
CA SER A 412 -19.69 2.81 8.13
C SER A 412 -19.15 3.64 9.29
N GLU A 413 -19.53 4.91 9.40
CA GLU A 413 -19.12 5.79 10.52
C GLU A 413 -19.69 5.34 11.88
N LEU A 414 -20.88 4.73 11.92
CA LEU A 414 -21.45 4.15 13.14
C LEU A 414 -20.76 2.84 13.56
N ALA A 415 -20.21 2.08 12.61
CA ALA A 415 -19.33 0.95 12.92
C ALA A 415 -17.97 1.43 13.49
N ASP A 416 -17.50 2.60 13.05
CA ASP A 416 -16.30 3.26 13.59
C ASP A 416 -16.52 3.91 14.98
N LEU A 417 -17.78 4.12 15.39
CA LEU A 417 -18.16 4.72 16.68
C LEU A 417 -18.42 3.70 17.80
N SER A 418 -18.23 2.40 17.55
CA SER A 418 -18.18 1.38 18.60
C SER A 418 -16.92 1.56 19.44
N ALA A 419 -17.07 2.32 20.53
CA ALA A 419 -16.02 2.69 21.47
C ALA A 419 -15.20 1.48 21.96
N GLY A 420 -13.97 1.34 21.44
CA GLY A 420 -12.95 0.43 21.97
C GLY A 420 -11.99 -0.16 20.93
N ASP A 421 -12.46 -0.39 19.71
CA ASP A 421 -11.71 -1.15 18.71
C ASP A 421 -11.12 -0.23 17.64
N ILE A 422 -9.80 -0.03 17.67
CA ILE A 422 -9.08 0.68 16.62
C ILE A 422 -9.16 -0.17 15.34
N PRO A 423 -9.64 0.37 14.21
CA PRO A 423 -9.72 -0.36 12.94
C PRO A 423 -8.40 -1.04 12.59
N ALA A 424 -8.44 -2.29 12.11
CA ALA A 424 -7.24 -3.10 11.87
C ALA A 424 -6.22 -2.46 10.91
N ASP A 425 -6.68 -1.60 10.00
CA ASP A 425 -5.83 -0.80 9.13
C ASP A 425 -5.09 0.31 9.90
N GLN A 426 -5.72 0.91 10.92
CA GLN A 426 -5.07 1.87 11.83
C GLN A 426 -4.10 1.21 12.80
N GLN A 427 -4.30 -0.07 13.13
CA GLN A 427 -3.42 -0.83 14.02
C GLN A 427 -1.98 -0.93 13.49
N ALA A 428 -1.84 -1.21 12.20
CA ALA A 428 -0.57 -1.29 11.52
C ALA A 428 0.20 0.05 11.52
N PHE A 429 -0.50 1.15 11.21
CA PHE A 429 0.11 2.49 11.22
C PHE A 429 0.58 2.87 12.62
N TRP A 430 -0.25 2.61 13.63
CA TRP A 430 0.08 2.89 15.02
C TRP A 430 1.32 2.11 15.49
N LEU A 431 1.41 0.80 15.20
CA LEU A 431 2.57 -0.02 15.57
C LEU A 431 3.87 0.52 14.97
N ARG A 432 3.85 0.90 13.68
CA ARG A 432 5.02 1.49 13.04
C ARG A 432 5.36 2.84 13.69
N GLU A 433 4.39 3.71 13.89
CA GLU A 433 4.60 5.02 14.50
C GLU A 433 5.19 4.91 15.91
N GLN A 434 4.72 3.97 16.73
CA GLN A 434 5.29 3.75 18.07
C GLN A 434 6.74 3.26 17.99
N PHE A 435 7.07 2.42 17.01
CA PHE A 435 8.45 1.97 16.83
C PHE A 435 9.35 3.10 16.34
N GLU A 436 8.91 3.89 15.36
CA GLU A 436 9.66 5.01 14.81
C GLU A 436 9.84 6.17 15.80
N SER A 437 8.86 6.38 16.69
CA SER A 437 8.96 7.36 17.78
C SER A 437 9.77 6.86 18.99
N GLY A 438 10.19 5.59 19.00
CA GLY A 438 10.90 4.97 20.12
C GLY A 438 10.03 4.61 21.32
N ALA A 439 8.70 4.69 21.18
CA ALA A 439 7.75 4.30 22.23
C ALA A 439 7.64 2.77 22.38
N LEU A 440 7.84 2.01 21.30
CA LEU A 440 8.01 0.56 21.38
C LEU A 440 9.48 0.21 21.69
N PRO A 441 9.74 -0.79 22.55
CA PRO A 441 11.10 -1.17 22.89
C PRO A 441 11.87 -1.63 21.66
N SER A 442 13.08 -1.07 21.48
CA SER A 442 14.03 -1.53 20.46
C SER A 442 14.74 -2.83 20.84
N ASP A 443 14.35 -3.44 21.97
CA ASP A 443 14.89 -4.71 22.45
C ASP A 443 14.38 -5.87 21.57
N PRO A 444 15.27 -6.54 20.82
CA PRO A 444 14.87 -7.64 19.95
C PRO A 444 14.29 -8.84 20.72
N VAL A 445 14.64 -9.03 22.00
CA VAL A 445 14.12 -10.14 22.81
C VAL A 445 12.64 -9.93 23.12
N LEU A 446 12.27 -8.71 23.50
CA LEU A 446 10.87 -8.37 23.74
C LEU A 446 10.06 -8.46 22.44
N VAL A 447 10.56 -7.86 21.35
CA VAL A 447 9.88 -7.94 20.04
C VAL A 447 9.69 -9.38 19.61
N ARG A 448 10.68 -10.24 19.83
CA ARG A 448 10.56 -11.68 19.58
C ARG A 448 9.45 -12.32 20.38
N SER A 449 9.40 -12.08 21.68
CA SER A 449 8.33 -12.60 22.54
C SER A 449 6.95 -12.14 22.06
N LEU A 450 6.82 -10.86 21.68
CA LEU A 450 5.58 -10.31 21.13
C LEU A 450 5.18 -10.94 19.80
N VAL A 451 6.13 -11.18 18.89
CA VAL A 451 5.87 -11.87 17.62
C VAL A 451 5.46 -13.32 17.86
N GLU A 452 6.16 -14.04 18.74
CA GLU A 452 5.83 -15.43 19.09
C GLU A 452 4.42 -15.51 19.73
N GLN A 453 4.11 -14.60 20.65
CA GLN A 453 2.78 -14.47 21.23
C GLN A 453 1.72 -14.10 20.19
N ALA A 454 1.99 -13.16 19.28
CA ALA A 454 1.05 -12.76 18.24
C ALA A 454 0.79 -13.86 17.20
N ARG A 455 1.79 -14.70 16.91
CA ARG A 455 1.62 -15.90 16.07
C ARG A 455 0.70 -16.93 16.71
N GLN A 456 0.79 -17.11 18.04
CA GLN A 456 -0.05 -18.04 18.79
C GLN A 456 -1.44 -17.47 19.09
N ASN A 457 -1.50 -16.18 19.39
CA ASN A 457 -2.70 -15.44 19.74
C ASN A 457 -2.66 -14.01 19.14
N PRO A 458 -3.25 -13.80 17.95
CA PRO A 458 -3.29 -12.49 17.31
C PRO A 458 -4.03 -11.40 18.10
N ASP A 459 -4.84 -11.74 19.11
CA ASP A 459 -5.55 -10.75 19.98
C ASP A 459 -4.60 -9.92 20.83
N VAL A 460 -3.37 -10.40 21.04
CA VAL A 460 -2.37 -9.69 21.83
C VAL A 460 -2.09 -8.30 21.24
N ILE A 461 -2.08 -8.17 19.91
CA ILE A 461 -1.87 -6.88 19.24
C ILE A 461 -2.98 -5.88 19.59
N THR A 462 -4.23 -6.32 19.50
CA THR A 462 -5.40 -5.47 19.80
C THR A 462 -5.40 -5.02 21.26
N ARG A 463 -5.03 -5.91 22.20
CA ARG A 463 -4.93 -5.57 23.63
C ARG A 463 -3.82 -4.55 23.90
N LEU A 464 -2.62 -4.76 23.34
CA LEU A 464 -1.50 -3.82 23.49
C LEU A 464 -1.87 -2.41 23.03
N MET A 465 -2.62 -2.30 21.94
CA MET A 465 -3.11 -1.02 21.44
C MET A 465 -4.15 -0.39 22.35
N ALA A 466 -5.13 -1.17 22.81
CA ALA A 466 -6.14 -0.70 23.75
C ALA A 466 -5.51 -0.19 25.06
N ASP A 467 -4.46 -0.87 25.54
CA ASP A 467 -3.72 -0.47 26.74
C ASP A 467 -2.90 0.79 26.50
N ALA A 468 -2.26 0.93 25.34
CA ALA A 468 -1.48 2.12 25.02
C ALA A 468 -2.35 3.36 24.75
N VAL A 469 -3.51 3.21 24.12
CA VAL A 469 -4.50 4.30 23.98
C VAL A 469 -5.04 4.71 25.35
N ARG A 470 -5.32 3.74 26.23
CA ARG A 470 -5.70 4.03 27.63
C ARG A 470 -4.60 4.77 28.39
N ALA A 471 -3.33 4.41 28.19
CA ALA A 471 -2.19 5.08 28.83
C ALA A 471 -1.95 6.51 28.31
N ARG A 472 -2.32 6.81 27.05
CA ARG A 472 -2.24 8.16 26.47
C ARG A 472 -3.42 9.07 26.86
N ALA A 473 -4.53 8.50 27.30
CA ALA A 473 -5.66 9.31 27.75
C ALA A 473 -5.24 10.08 29.01
N PRO A 474 -5.42 11.42 29.06
CA PRO A 474 -5.18 12.18 30.29
C PRO A 474 -6.03 11.57 31.41
N PRO A 475 -5.50 11.46 32.65
CA PRO A 475 -6.25 10.89 33.76
C PRO A 475 -7.59 11.62 33.85
N SER A 476 -8.68 10.87 33.69
CA SER A 476 -10.02 11.46 33.66
C SER A 476 -10.21 12.34 34.89
N ALA A 477 -10.77 13.54 34.72
CA ALA A 477 -10.99 14.51 35.80
C ALA A 477 -11.80 13.93 36.99
N SER A 478 -12.50 12.81 36.77
CA SER A 478 -13.20 12.03 37.80
C SER A 478 -12.26 11.37 38.81
N SER A 479 -11.02 11.06 38.45
CA SER A 479 -10.01 10.51 39.36
C SER A 479 -9.40 11.60 40.27
N MET A 480 -9.35 12.86 39.83
CA MET A 480 -8.84 13.97 40.66
C MET A 480 -9.86 14.51 41.67
N ARG A 481 -11.15 14.19 41.54
CA ARG A 481 -12.17 14.64 42.51
C ARG A 481 -12.30 13.76 43.74
N LEU A 482 -11.75 12.55 43.74
CA LEU A 482 -11.79 11.66 44.92
C LEU A 482 -10.66 11.92 45.92
N ASP A 483 -9.54 12.49 45.48
CA ASP A 483 -8.42 12.83 46.39
C ASP A 483 -8.56 14.21 47.06
N ALA A 484 -9.43 15.10 46.54
CA ALA A 484 -9.69 16.41 47.15
C ALA A 484 -10.75 16.37 48.28
N ALA A 485 -11.51 15.27 48.41
CA ALA A 485 -12.56 15.12 49.41
C ALA A 485 -12.11 14.39 50.70
N GLY A 486 -10.89 13.86 50.73
CA GLY A 486 -10.34 13.13 51.89
C GLY A 486 -9.50 13.97 52.87
N GLY A 487 -9.30 15.26 52.61
CA GLY A 487 -8.38 16.12 53.38
C GLY A 487 -8.99 16.98 54.49
N ALA A 488 -10.25 16.77 54.87
CA ALA A 488 -10.92 17.56 55.91
C ALA A 488 -11.68 16.68 56.90
N SER A 489 -10.96 15.91 57.72
CA SER A 489 -11.49 15.33 58.95
C SER A 489 -10.34 14.86 59.87
N ALA A 490 -10.22 15.57 61.00
CA ALA A 490 -9.42 15.31 62.21
C ALA A 490 -7.90 15.54 62.13
#